data_AF-A0A4Q3L8I0-F1
#
_entry.id   AF-A0A4Q3L8I0-F1
#
_cell.length_a   1.000
_cell.length_b   1.000
_cell.length_c   1.000
_cell.angle_alpha   90.00
_cell.angle_beta   90.00
_cell.angle_gamma   90.00
#
_symmetry.space_group_name_H-M   'P 1'
#
loop_
_entity.id
_entity.type
_entity.pdbx_description
1 polymer ?
#
loop_
_entity_poly.entity_id
_entity_poly.type
_entity_poly.pdbx_seq_one_letter_code
_entity_poly.pdbx_strand_id
1 'polypeptide(L)'
;FEDQRPFYDWLMDRLVEGGLIAAPQPRQYEFARLNLTYVITSKRKLKHLVDNGIVSGWDDPRMPTIVGLRRRGYTPESIRLFCDRIGVTKDYSWIDYSTLEGCLREDLENKAHRGMAVLDPVKLVLTNWDEVMGAGHLEPCSLPALPPVYGVAAVVIGGITFFLFIRHARRHPHPVLELRLLGIETFRSCVTSGTVFRIAMGAIPFLLPLMLQVGFGLTPFQSGTITFMAAAGVLFTKAVARHVFARFGFRRTLLAAAALSAIGSAANAFFFPDTPHIVMIVILFMTGFVRSFFFTGINVLGFADIERHQTGQATALNATIQQITGALGVAFAGIVLELHALISGDELSLAGFHIAFLAVAVLNLLAAIPIWRLPPGAGSNVS
;
A
#
# COMPACT_ATOMS: atom_id res chain seq x y z
N PHE A 1 24.84 29.02 5.49
CA PHE A 1 25.09 29.01 6.95
C PHE A 1 26.00 27.84 7.33
N GLU A 2 25.78 26.62 6.82
CA GLU A 2 26.75 25.51 7.00
C GLU A 2 28.16 25.84 6.51
N ASP A 3 28.30 26.49 5.35
CA ASP A 3 29.62 26.87 4.79
C ASP A 3 30.46 27.76 5.71
N GLN A 4 29.84 28.46 6.66
CA GLN A 4 30.50 29.40 7.59
C GLN A 4 30.69 28.82 9.00
N ARG A 5 30.21 27.59 9.25
CA ARG A 5 30.35 26.92 10.55
C ARG A 5 31.82 26.71 10.96
N PRO A 6 32.74 26.33 10.06
CA PRO A 6 34.16 26.23 10.43
C PRO A 6 34.76 27.55 10.93
N PHE A 7 34.31 28.68 10.37
CA PHE A 7 34.77 30.00 10.81
C PHE A 7 34.19 30.38 12.17
N TYR A 8 32.91 30.09 12.41
CA TYR A 8 32.28 30.28 13.71
C TYR A 8 32.97 29.46 14.80
N ASP A 9 33.18 28.17 14.55
CA ASP A 9 33.83 27.26 15.51
C ASP A 9 35.27 27.73 15.80
N TRP A 10 36.04 28.11 14.77
CA TRP A 10 37.38 28.69 14.94
C TRP A 10 37.36 29.98 15.79
N LEU A 11 36.41 30.88 15.53
CA LEU A 11 36.30 32.13 16.29
C LEU A 11 35.98 31.85 17.76
N MET A 12 35.04 30.94 18.03
CA MET A 12 34.68 30.57 19.40
C MET A 12 35.89 29.95 20.13
N ASP A 13 36.64 29.05 19.48
CA ASP A 13 37.85 28.45 20.07
C ASP A 13 38.89 29.52 20.42
N ARG A 14 39.14 30.49 19.54
CA ARG A 14 40.06 31.61 19.80
C ARG A 14 39.61 32.50 20.96
N LEU A 15 38.30 32.73 21.10
CA LEU A 15 37.75 33.52 22.20
C LEU A 15 37.87 32.78 23.54
N VAL A 16 37.73 31.45 23.56
CA VAL A 16 38.00 30.62 24.74
C VAL A 16 39.48 30.66 25.10
N GLU A 17 40.38 30.46 24.12
CA GLU A 17 41.84 30.55 24.33
C GLU A 17 42.25 31.92 24.88
N GLY A 18 41.61 32.99 24.40
CA GLY A 18 41.85 34.36 24.86
C GLY A 18 41.22 34.72 26.20
N GLY A 19 40.52 33.79 26.87
CA GLY A 19 39.86 34.03 28.15
C GLY A 19 38.68 35.00 28.09
N LEU A 20 38.17 35.29 26.88
CA LEU A 20 37.07 36.23 26.67
C LEU A 20 35.69 35.58 26.85
N ILE A 21 35.60 34.26 26.70
CA ILE A 21 34.39 33.46 26.96
C ILE A 21 34.73 32.19 27.76
N ALA A 22 33.77 31.68 28.53
CA ALA A 22 33.95 30.48 29.35
C ALA A 22 33.85 29.20 28.52
N ALA A 23 34.61 28.17 28.92
CA ALA A 23 34.45 26.80 28.40
C ALA A 23 33.37 26.05 29.21
N PRO A 24 32.48 25.27 28.56
CA PRO A 24 32.41 25.01 27.12
C PRO A 24 31.74 26.13 26.32
N GLN A 25 32.18 26.30 25.07
CA GLN A 25 31.67 27.36 24.20
C GLN A 25 30.18 27.23 23.87
N PRO A 26 29.47 28.35 23.64
CA PRO A 26 28.10 28.34 23.17
C PRO A 26 27.95 27.54 21.87
N ARG A 27 26.86 26.79 21.73
CA ARG A 27 26.58 25.99 20.54
C ARG A 27 25.41 26.59 19.76
N GLN A 28 25.61 26.72 18.45
CA GLN A 28 24.54 27.07 17.52
C GLN A 28 23.91 25.80 16.96
N TYR A 29 22.63 25.58 17.28
CA TYR A 29 21.81 24.50 16.73
C TYR A 29 20.88 25.06 15.65
N GLU A 30 20.99 24.50 14.45
CA GLU A 30 20.22 24.92 13.28
C GLU A 30 19.18 23.86 12.94
N PHE A 31 17.96 24.31 12.68
CA PHE A 31 16.86 23.48 12.22
C PHE A 31 15.94 24.29 11.32
N ALA A 32 15.35 23.63 10.35
CA ALA A 32 14.39 24.20 9.44
C ALA A 32 13.09 24.53 10.18
N ARG A 33 12.39 25.54 9.69
CA ARG A 33 11.06 25.88 10.19
C ARG A 33 10.06 24.79 9.79
N LEU A 34 9.21 24.38 10.74
CA LEU A 34 8.04 23.57 10.45
C LEU A 34 7.05 24.33 9.56
N ASN A 35 6.91 23.89 8.31
CA ASN A 35 5.90 24.38 7.38
C ASN A 35 4.95 23.24 7.02
N LEU A 36 3.66 23.46 7.26
CA LEU A 36 2.59 22.54 6.91
C LEU A 36 1.81 23.08 5.72
N THR A 37 1.46 22.23 4.76
CA THR A 37 0.56 22.61 3.66
C THR A 37 -0.79 23.02 4.24
N TYR A 38 -1.43 24.02 3.62
CA TYR A 38 -2.75 24.54 4.01
C TYR A 38 -2.87 25.08 5.46
N VAL A 39 -1.76 25.25 6.19
CA VAL A 39 -1.76 25.74 7.57
C VAL A 39 -0.93 27.01 7.72
N ILE A 40 -1.48 27.99 8.43
CA ILE A 40 -0.80 29.25 8.73
C ILE A 40 -0.10 29.14 10.08
N THR A 41 1.23 29.10 10.09
CA THR A 41 2.02 29.04 11.35
C THR A 41 2.52 30.40 11.84
N SER A 42 2.27 31.48 11.10
CA SER A 42 2.74 32.82 11.48
C SER A 42 1.87 33.43 12.58
N LYS A 43 2.47 33.70 13.75
CA LYS A 43 1.79 34.36 14.89
C LYS A 43 1.08 35.65 14.50
N ARG A 44 1.68 36.48 13.63
CA ARG A 44 1.06 37.74 13.15
C ARG A 44 -0.20 37.46 12.34
N LYS A 45 -0.16 36.49 11.42
CA LYS A 45 -1.33 36.12 10.60
C LYS A 45 -2.42 35.47 11.45
N LEU A 46 -2.04 34.62 12.41
CA LEU A 46 -2.99 34.03 13.36
C LEU A 46 -3.65 35.08 14.25
N LYS A 47 -2.90 36.06 14.74
CA LYS A 47 -3.46 37.19 15.50
C LYS A 47 -4.47 37.97 14.66
N HIS A 48 -4.20 38.20 13.38
CA HIS A 48 -5.14 38.84 12.46
C HIS A 48 -6.46 38.06 12.31
N LEU A 49 -6.44 36.72 12.37
CA LEU A 49 -7.68 35.92 12.35
C LEU A 49 -8.52 36.13 13.62
N VAL A 50 -7.85 36.23 14.78
CA VAL A 50 -8.49 36.47 16.07
C VAL A 50 -9.05 37.90 16.14
N ASP A 51 -8.23 38.89 15.79
CA ASP A 51 -8.60 40.31 15.88
C ASP A 51 -9.80 40.66 14.98
N ASN A 52 -9.93 40.01 13.82
CA ASN A 52 -11.05 40.21 12.89
C ASN A 52 -12.24 39.26 13.14
N GLY A 53 -12.23 38.48 14.23
CA GLY A 53 -13.34 37.60 14.59
C GLY A 53 -13.61 36.44 13.62
N ILE A 54 -12.64 36.07 12.77
CA ILE A 54 -12.77 34.91 11.86
C ILE A 54 -12.78 33.60 12.66
N VAL A 55 -12.04 33.59 13.78
CA VAL A 55 -11.99 32.51 14.76
C VAL A 55 -12.42 33.03 16.14
N SER A 56 -12.94 32.15 16.99
CA SER A 56 -13.43 32.53 18.32
C SER A 56 -12.31 32.94 19.29
N GLY A 57 -11.07 32.49 19.03
CA GLY A 57 -9.92 32.77 19.90
C GLY A 57 -8.71 31.91 19.56
N TRP A 58 -7.70 31.93 20.43
CA TRP A 58 -6.48 31.13 20.28
C TRP A 58 -6.69 29.63 20.54
N ASP A 59 -7.79 29.28 21.21
CA ASP A 59 -8.22 27.92 21.49
C ASP A 59 -9.22 27.37 20.46
N ASP A 60 -9.65 28.16 19.46
CA ASP A 60 -10.57 27.69 18.42
C ASP A 60 -10.02 26.41 17.74
N PRO A 61 -10.83 25.34 17.55
CA PRO A 61 -10.39 24.10 16.91
C PRO A 61 -9.80 24.26 15.49
N ARG A 62 -10.08 25.37 14.81
CA ARG A 62 -9.51 25.72 13.50
C ARG A 62 -8.10 26.29 13.60
N MET A 63 -7.65 26.66 14.79
CA MET A 63 -6.31 27.21 15.02
C MET A 63 -5.27 26.10 15.11
N PRO A 64 -4.10 26.25 14.46
CA PRO A 64 -3.01 25.28 14.54
C PRO A 64 -2.17 25.43 15.83
N THR A 65 -2.76 25.99 16.88
CA THR A 65 -2.16 26.08 18.20
C THR A 65 -2.31 24.75 18.92
N ILE A 66 -1.44 24.45 19.90
CA ILE A 66 -1.58 23.25 20.71
C ILE A 66 -2.94 23.20 21.44
N VAL A 67 -3.43 24.36 21.89
CA VAL A 67 -4.73 24.46 22.57
C VAL A 67 -5.89 24.23 21.59
N GLY A 68 -5.82 24.79 20.38
CA GLY A 68 -6.81 24.55 19.32
C GLY A 68 -6.84 23.10 18.86
N LEU A 69 -5.67 22.52 18.61
CA LEU A 69 -5.53 21.11 18.26
C LEU A 69 -6.07 20.19 19.36
N ARG A 70 -5.79 20.50 20.64
CA ARG A 70 -6.34 19.75 21.76
C ARG A 70 -7.87 19.78 21.79
N ARG A 71 -8.49 20.94 21.56
CA ARG A 71 -9.96 21.06 21.44
C ARG A 71 -10.52 20.34 20.22
N ARG A 72 -9.76 20.26 19.13
CA ARG A 72 -10.11 19.48 17.93
C ARG A 72 -10.05 17.96 18.15
N GLY A 73 -9.41 17.50 19.23
CA GLY A 73 -9.30 16.07 19.57
C GLY A 73 -7.92 15.46 19.32
N TYR A 74 -6.89 16.28 19.07
CA TYR A 74 -5.52 15.77 18.99
C TYR A 74 -4.99 15.35 20.35
N THR A 75 -4.35 14.18 20.39
CA THR A 75 -3.71 13.64 21.59
C THR A 75 -2.24 14.11 21.69
N PRO A 76 -1.67 14.22 22.89
CA PRO A 76 -0.23 14.50 23.06
C PRO A 76 0.67 13.48 22.37
N GLU A 77 0.26 12.21 22.33
CA GLU A 77 0.97 11.12 21.66
C GLU A 77 1.01 11.33 20.14
N SER A 78 -0.12 11.72 19.52
CA SER A 78 -0.17 11.98 18.07
C SER A 78 0.75 13.12 17.64
N ILE A 79 0.88 14.18 18.44
CA ILE A 79 1.77 15.31 18.16
C ILE A 79 3.23 14.89 18.30
N ARG A 80 3.57 14.10 19.33
CA ARG A 80 4.93 13.56 19.50
C ARG A 80 5.30 12.63 18.36
N LEU A 81 4.41 11.71 17.99
CA LEU A 81 4.58 10.82 16.85
C LEU A 81 4.79 11.60 15.55
N PHE A 82 4.04 12.69 15.34
CA PHE A 82 4.25 13.57 14.21
C PHE A 82 5.65 14.19 14.22
N CYS A 83 6.10 14.74 15.34
CA CYS A 83 7.46 15.30 15.49
C CYS A 83 8.56 14.26 15.22
N ASP A 84 8.41 13.04 15.75
CA ASP A 84 9.38 11.95 15.54
C ASP A 84 9.42 11.51 14.07
N ARG A 85 8.25 11.47 13.41
CA ARG A 85 8.11 11.05 12.01
C ARG A 85 8.71 12.05 11.03
N ILE A 86 8.49 13.34 11.24
CA ILE A 86 9.05 14.37 10.37
C ILE A 86 10.55 14.58 10.61
N GLY A 87 11.01 14.26 11.83
CA GLY A 87 12.38 14.48 12.26
C GLY A 87 12.79 15.95 12.27
N VAL A 88 14.09 16.16 12.47
CA VAL A 88 14.71 17.49 12.40
C VAL A 88 15.60 17.54 11.17
N THR A 89 15.31 18.46 10.27
CA THR A 89 16.14 18.74 9.08
C THR A 89 16.61 20.19 9.11
N LYS A 90 17.69 20.49 8.39
CA LYS A 90 18.14 21.87 8.13
C LYS A 90 17.54 22.44 6.84
N ASP A 91 17.00 21.57 5.98
CA ASP A 91 16.42 21.97 4.69
C ASP A 91 14.95 22.37 4.84
N TYR A 92 14.60 23.50 4.21
CA TYR A 92 13.22 23.96 4.18
C TYR A 92 12.37 23.04 3.30
N SER A 93 11.39 22.40 3.93
CA SER A 93 10.40 21.56 3.25
C SER A 93 8.99 21.91 3.70
N TRP A 94 8.02 21.61 2.84
CA TRP A 94 6.59 21.68 3.15
C TRP A 94 6.11 20.27 3.45
N ILE A 95 5.58 20.09 4.66
CA ILE A 95 5.06 18.81 5.12
C ILE A 95 3.56 18.81 4.86
N ASP A 96 3.06 17.74 4.24
CA ASP A 96 1.64 17.69 3.94
C ASP A 96 0.81 17.51 5.23
N TYR A 97 -0.28 18.29 5.37
CA TYR A 97 -1.15 18.25 6.54
C TYR A 97 -1.73 16.86 6.82
N SER A 98 -1.92 16.03 5.78
CA SER A 98 -2.37 14.64 5.95
C SER A 98 -1.42 13.79 6.80
N THR A 99 -0.14 14.16 6.90
CA THR A 99 0.84 13.48 7.77
C THR A 99 0.47 13.63 9.24
N LEU A 100 0.05 14.83 9.65
CA LEU A 100 -0.40 15.12 11.01
C LEU A 100 -1.72 14.40 11.34
N GLU A 101 -2.69 14.42 10.42
CA GLU A 101 -3.94 13.65 10.54
C GLU A 101 -3.69 12.13 10.58
N GLY A 102 -2.70 11.65 9.83
CA GLY A 102 -2.27 10.25 9.84
C GLY A 102 -1.74 9.81 11.21
N CYS A 103 -0.90 10.64 11.86
CA CYS A 103 -0.40 10.39 13.21
C CYS A 103 -1.53 10.34 14.25
N LEU A 104 -2.55 11.19 14.12
CA LEU A 104 -3.73 11.14 14.98
C LEU A 104 -4.52 9.85 14.78
N ARG A 105 -4.77 9.47 13.53
CA ARG A 105 -5.48 8.22 13.21
C ARG A 105 -4.76 7.00 13.78
N GLU A 106 -3.45 6.94 13.60
CA GLU A 106 -2.61 5.85 14.10
C GLU A 106 -2.61 5.75 15.62
N ASP A 107 -2.56 6.90 16.32
CA ASP A 107 -2.67 6.93 17.78
C ASP A 107 -4.04 6.46 18.27
N LEU A 108 -5.12 6.88 17.59
CA LEU A 108 -6.49 6.55 17.98
C LEU A 108 -6.93 5.15 17.56
N GLU A 109 -6.31 4.54 16.55
CA GLU A 109 -6.71 3.25 15.96
C GLU A 109 -6.96 2.17 17.00
N ASN A 110 -6.09 2.09 18.01
CA ASN A 110 -6.15 1.06 19.06
C ASN A 110 -6.70 1.58 20.40
N LYS A 111 -6.97 2.88 20.51
CA LYS A 111 -7.38 3.54 21.77
C LYS A 111 -8.83 3.99 21.76
N ALA A 112 -9.37 4.33 20.59
CA ALA A 112 -10.72 4.82 20.41
C ALA A 112 -11.58 3.75 19.75
N HIS A 113 -12.72 3.45 20.36
CA HIS A 113 -13.73 2.62 19.71
C HIS A 113 -14.22 3.33 18.45
N ARG A 114 -14.12 2.65 17.30
CA ARG A 114 -14.72 3.12 16.05
C ARG A 114 -16.23 3.06 16.19
N GLY A 115 -16.87 4.21 16.34
CA GLY A 115 -18.32 4.34 16.35
C GLY A 115 -18.84 4.79 14.99
N MET A 116 -19.83 4.07 14.46
CA MET A 116 -20.68 4.61 13.40
C MET A 116 -21.77 5.44 14.07
N ALA A 117 -21.70 6.76 13.92
CA ALA A 117 -22.71 7.67 14.48
C ALA A 117 -23.75 8.00 13.40
N VAL A 118 -25.01 7.64 13.65
CA VAL A 118 -26.15 8.18 12.91
C VAL A 118 -26.50 9.51 13.58
N LEU A 119 -26.15 10.63 12.93
CA LEU A 119 -26.32 11.97 13.52
C LEU A 119 -27.80 12.35 13.73
N ASP A 120 -28.69 11.80 12.90
CA ASP A 120 -30.13 11.96 13.00
C ASP A 120 -30.82 10.59 12.95
N PRO A 121 -30.95 9.90 14.10
CA PRO A 121 -31.48 8.54 14.15
C PRO A 121 -33.00 8.54 14.01
N VAL A 122 -33.50 7.80 13.02
CA VAL A 122 -34.94 7.54 12.89
C VAL A 122 -35.32 6.34 13.76
N LYS A 123 -36.17 6.55 14.77
CA LYS A 123 -36.66 5.47 15.64
C LYS A 123 -37.62 4.56 14.87
N LEU A 124 -37.21 3.32 14.60
CA LEU A 124 -38.07 2.27 14.05
C LEU A 124 -38.46 1.31 15.18
N VAL A 125 -39.76 1.05 15.34
CA VAL A 125 -40.30 0.05 16.29
C VAL A 125 -41.12 -0.96 15.48
N LEU A 126 -40.71 -2.22 15.50
CA LEU A 126 -41.47 -3.33 14.89
C LEU A 126 -42.43 -3.87 15.94
N THR A 127 -43.73 -3.62 15.79
CA THR A 127 -44.76 -3.96 16.80
C THR A 127 -45.22 -5.41 16.77
N ASN A 128 -44.91 -6.14 15.70
CA ASN A 128 -45.33 -7.52 15.46
C ASN A 128 -44.14 -8.49 15.36
N TRP A 129 -42.96 -8.09 15.88
CA TRP A 129 -41.74 -8.89 15.77
C TRP A 129 -41.89 -10.29 16.37
N ASP A 130 -42.36 -10.37 17.61
CA ASP A 130 -42.54 -11.65 18.32
C ASP A 130 -43.64 -12.52 17.68
N GLU A 131 -44.64 -11.91 17.03
CA GLU A 131 -45.68 -12.63 16.30
C GLU A 131 -45.16 -13.29 15.02
N VAL A 132 -44.23 -12.64 14.32
CA VAL A 132 -43.70 -13.10 13.03
C VAL A 132 -42.47 -14.00 13.20
N MET A 133 -41.55 -13.63 14.09
CA MET A 133 -40.25 -14.29 14.24
C MET A 133 -40.17 -15.21 15.46
N GLY A 134 -41.18 -15.17 16.35
CA GLY A 134 -41.21 -15.90 17.61
C GLY A 134 -40.65 -15.08 18.78
N ALA A 135 -41.25 -15.28 19.96
CA ALA A 135 -40.90 -14.52 21.16
C ALA A 135 -39.41 -14.69 21.53
N GLY A 136 -38.69 -13.56 21.59
CA GLY A 136 -37.27 -13.54 21.96
C GLY A 136 -36.28 -13.86 20.83
N HIS A 137 -36.74 -13.93 19.58
CA HIS A 137 -35.88 -14.07 18.42
C HIS A 137 -34.99 -12.82 18.21
N LEU A 138 -33.68 -13.03 18.11
CA LEU A 138 -32.69 -11.99 17.80
C LEU A 138 -32.16 -12.21 16.37
N GLU A 139 -32.35 -11.23 15.50
CA GLU A 139 -31.83 -11.28 14.13
C GLU A 139 -30.44 -10.63 14.06
N PRO A 140 -29.42 -11.29 13.46
CA PRO A 140 -28.13 -10.67 13.20
C PRO A 140 -28.28 -9.50 12.21
N CYS A 141 -28.17 -8.26 12.69
CA CYS A 141 -28.12 -7.09 11.82
C CYS A 141 -26.76 -7.03 11.11
N SER A 142 -26.77 -7.16 9.78
CA SER A 142 -25.64 -6.79 8.93
C SER A 142 -25.77 -5.32 8.48
N LEU A 143 -24.63 -4.66 8.22
CA LEU A 143 -24.63 -3.31 7.65
C LEU A 143 -25.43 -3.29 6.33
N PRO A 144 -26.19 -2.22 6.04
CA PRO A 144 -26.86 -2.10 4.75
C PRO A 144 -25.80 -2.08 3.63
N ALA A 145 -25.63 -3.22 2.96
CA ALA A 145 -24.93 -3.27 1.70
C ALA A 145 -25.73 -2.41 0.70
N LEU A 146 -25.06 -1.48 0.03
CA LEU A 146 -25.69 -0.77 -1.09
C LEU A 146 -26.26 -1.83 -2.05
N PRO A 147 -27.50 -1.65 -2.54
CA PRO A 147 -28.07 -2.57 -3.50
C PRO A 147 -27.09 -2.86 -4.66
N PRO A 148 -26.96 -4.11 -5.14
CA PRO A 148 -25.95 -4.50 -6.14
C PRO A 148 -25.95 -3.60 -7.39
N VAL A 149 -27.08 -2.99 -7.72
CA VAL A 149 -27.24 -2.02 -8.81
C VAL A 149 -26.23 -0.86 -8.73
N TYR A 150 -25.91 -0.37 -7.54
CA TYR A 150 -24.95 0.73 -7.38
C TYR A 150 -23.52 0.29 -7.65
N GLY A 151 -23.16 -0.94 -7.26
CA GLY A 151 -21.88 -1.55 -7.59
C GLY A 151 -21.73 -1.75 -9.10
N VAL A 152 -22.75 -2.33 -9.74
CA VAL A 152 -22.78 -2.52 -11.20
C VAL A 152 -22.70 -1.17 -11.93
N ALA A 153 -23.48 -0.16 -11.50
CA ALA A 153 -23.45 1.18 -12.09
C ALA A 153 -22.06 1.82 -11.96
N ALA A 154 -21.41 1.71 -10.79
CA ALA A 154 -20.06 2.22 -10.58
C ALA A 154 -19.02 1.55 -11.49
N VAL A 155 -19.13 0.22 -11.68
CA VAL A 155 -18.25 -0.52 -12.62
C VAL A 155 -18.48 -0.07 -14.05
N VAL A 156 -19.74 0.10 -14.47
CA VAL A 156 -20.08 0.58 -15.82
C VAL A 156 -19.57 2.00 -16.05
N ILE A 157 -19.82 2.92 -15.12
CA ILE A 157 -19.32 4.31 -15.21
C ILE A 157 -17.79 4.34 -15.21
N GLY A 158 -17.14 3.54 -14.36
CA GLY A 158 -15.70 3.39 -14.34
C GLY A 158 -15.14 2.88 -15.67
N GLY A 159 -15.79 1.87 -16.26
CA GLY A 159 -15.42 1.35 -17.58
C GLY A 159 -15.57 2.39 -18.69
N ILE A 160 -16.67 3.15 -18.70
CA ILE A 160 -16.90 4.23 -19.67
C ILE A 160 -15.85 5.33 -19.53
N THR A 161 -15.61 5.82 -18.31
CA THR A 161 -14.63 6.88 -18.06
C THR A 161 -13.20 6.43 -18.39
N PHE A 162 -12.85 5.18 -18.07
CA PHE A 162 -11.57 4.59 -18.47
C PHE A 162 -11.41 4.49 -19.99
N PHE A 163 -12.45 4.07 -20.71
CA PHE A 163 -12.44 4.03 -22.18
C PHE A 163 -12.29 5.42 -22.79
N LEU A 164 -13.06 6.40 -22.28
CA LEU A 164 -12.96 7.81 -22.70
C LEU A 164 -11.55 8.37 -22.43
N PHE A 165 -10.97 8.04 -21.28
CA PHE A 165 -9.60 8.40 -20.94
C PHE A 165 -8.59 7.82 -21.92
N ILE A 166 -8.66 6.52 -22.25
CA ILE A 166 -7.78 5.89 -23.25
C ILE A 166 -7.92 6.60 -24.60
N ARG A 167 -9.15 6.85 -25.04
CA ARG A 167 -9.41 7.54 -26.31
C ARG A 167 -8.82 8.95 -26.33
N HIS A 168 -8.98 9.69 -25.23
CA HIS A 168 -8.41 11.03 -25.08
C HIS A 168 -6.88 11.00 -25.05
N ALA A 169 -6.28 10.15 -24.22
CA ALA A 169 -4.84 10.03 -24.06
C ALA A 169 -4.14 9.61 -25.36
N ARG A 170 -4.74 8.75 -26.18
CA ARG A 170 -4.17 8.37 -27.50
C ARG A 170 -4.20 9.49 -28.54
N ARG A 171 -5.11 10.47 -28.40
CA ARG A 171 -5.32 11.58 -29.35
C ARG A 171 -4.61 12.86 -28.95
N HIS A 172 -4.37 13.07 -27.66
CA HIS A 172 -3.73 14.29 -27.15
C HIS A 172 -2.22 14.28 -27.46
N PRO A 173 -1.59 15.41 -27.83
CA PRO A 173 -0.16 15.47 -28.14
C PRO A 173 0.75 15.27 -26.91
N HIS A 174 0.27 15.67 -25.73
CA HIS A 174 0.99 15.53 -24.45
C HIS A 174 0.04 14.96 -23.40
N PRO A 175 -0.22 13.65 -23.39
CA PRO A 175 -1.04 13.03 -22.37
C PRO A 175 -0.27 12.93 -21.05
N VAL A 176 -0.98 13.00 -19.91
CA VAL A 176 -0.40 12.78 -18.58
C VAL A 176 0.19 11.37 -18.45
N LEU A 177 -0.47 10.38 -19.07
CA LEU A 177 0.01 9.01 -19.18
C LEU A 177 0.30 8.69 -20.65
N GLU A 178 1.59 8.54 -20.98
CA GLU A 178 2.05 8.26 -22.35
C GLU A 178 1.84 6.78 -22.71
N LEU A 179 0.62 6.43 -23.13
CA LEU A 179 0.24 5.06 -23.49
C LEU A 179 1.04 4.49 -24.68
N ARG A 180 1.70 5.34 -25.47
CA ARG A 180 2.55 4.91 -26.59
C ARG A 180 3.77 4.12 -26.14
N LEU A 181 4.19 4.25 -24.88
CA LEU A 181 5.27 3.46 -24.28
C LEU A 181 4.93 1.96 -24.24
N LEU A 182 3.63 1.60 -24.21
CA LEU A 182 3.18 0.21 -24.38
C LEU A 182 3.40 -0.32 -25.81
N GLY A 183 3.88 0.50 -26.74
CA GLY A 183 4.36 0.06 -28.05
C GLY A 183 5.73 -0.62 -27.97
N ILE A 184 6.54 -0.31 -26.96
CA ILE A 184 7.85 -0.91 -26.73
C ILE A 184 7.65 -2.33 -26.20
N GLU A 185 8.22 -3.33 -26.89
CA GLU A 185 7.92 -4.73 -26.65
C GLU A 185 8.30 -5.20 -25.23
N THR A 186 9.47 -4.81 -24.75
CA THR A 186 9.97 -5.14 -23.41
C THR A 186 9.13 -4.49 -22.32
N PHE A 187 8.86 -3.18 -22.43
CA PHE A 187 7.99 -2.47 -21.49
C PHE A 187 6.58 -3.05 -21.47
N ARG A 188 5.95 -3.28 -22.63
CA ARG A 188 4.62 -3.90 -22.74
C ARG A 188 4.57 -5.28 -22.10
N SER A 189 5.54 -6.13 -22.40
CA SER A 189 5.59 -7.50 -21.89
C SER A 189 5.78 -7.51 -20.37
N CYS A 190 6.67 -6.66 -19.84
CA CYS A 190 6.86 -6.52 -18.39
C CYS A 190 5.64 -5.95 -17.67
N VAL A 191 4.97 -4.94 -18.26
CA VAL A 191 3.76 -4.34 -17.69
C VAL A 191 2.61 -5.34 -17.66
N THR A 192 2.35 -6.04 -18.77
CA THR A 192 1.26 -7.02 -18.87
C THR A 192 1.51 -8.23 -17.97
N SER A 193 2.68 -8.85 -18.05
CA SER A 193 3.08 -9.94 -17.15
C SER A 193 3.09 -9.53 -15.69
N GLY A 194 3.62 -8.35 -15.39
CA GLY A 194 3.66 -7.78 -14.05
C GLY A 194 2.28 -7.51 -13.47
N THR A 195 1.32 -7.11 -14.32
CA THR A 195 -0.07 -6.88 -13.93
C THR A 195 -0.73 -8.20 -13.53
N VAL A 196 -0.70 -9.21 -14.42
CA VAL A 196 -1.32 -10.52 -14.16
C VAL A 196 -0.73 -11.19 -12.92
N PHE A 197 0.61 -11.20 -12.80
CA PHE A 197 1.29 -11.78 -11.65
C PHE A 197 0.95 -11.05 -10.34
N ARG A 198 0.75 -9.73 -10.40
CA ARG A 198 0.42 -8.94 -9.22
C ARG A 198 -1.03 -9.13 -8.75
N ILE A 199 -1.97 -9.37 -9.67
CA ILE A 199 -3.34 -9.77 -9.31
C ILE A 199 -3.29 -11.09 -8.53
N ALA A 200 -2.60 -12.10 -9.07
CA ALA A 200 -2.41 -13.40 -8.42
C ALA A 200 -1.81 -13.24 -7.01
N MET A 201 -0.75 -12.44 -6.90
CA MET A 201 -0.08 -12.21 -5.61
C MET A 201 -0.88 -11.35 -4.63
N GLY A 202 -1.74 -10.45 -5.11
CA GLY A 202 -2.62 -9.64 -4.28
C GLY A 202 -3.73 -10.45 -3.60
N ALA A 203 -4.09 -11.60 -4.15
CA ALA A 203 -5.06 -12.52 -3.56
C ALA A 203 -4.53 -13.26 -2.32
N ILE A 204 -3.23 -13.58 -2.28
CA ILE A 204 -2.63 -14.44 -1.25
C ILE A 204 -2.72 -13.85 0.17
N PRO A 205 -2.39 -12.56 0.42
CA PRO A 205 -2.55 -11.95 1.74
C PRO A 205 -3.98 -11.94 2.28
N PHE A 206 -4.98 -12.13 1.42
CA PHE A 206 -6.38 -12.24 1.81
C PHE A 206 -6.78 -13.71 2.01
N LEU A 207 -6.52 -14.57 1.02
CA LEU A 207 -6.90 -15.98 1.04
C LEU A 207 -6.22 -16.77 2.16
N LEU A 208 -4.91 -16.55 2.37
CA LEU A 208 -4.13 -17.38 3.27
C LEU A 208 -4.49 -17.15 4.74
N PRO A 209 -4.57 -15.90 5.26
CA PRO A 209 -5.02 -15.69 6.63
C PRO A 209 -6.47 -16.13 6.84
N LEU A 210 -7.37 -15.92 5.86
CA LEU A 210 -8.76 -16.36 5.97
C LEU A 210 -8.86 -17.89 6.03
N MET A 211 -8.14 -18.62 5.17
CA MET A 211 -8.12 -20.08 5.23
C MET A 211 -7.55 -20.59 6.57
N LEU A 212 -6.47 -19.97 7.08
CA LEU A 212 -5.86 -20.37 8.34
C LEU A 212 -6.78 -20.06 9.55
N GLN A 213 -7.47 -18.92 9.55
CA GLN A 213 -8.31 -18.50 10.68
C GLN A 213 -9.71 -19.12 10.63
N VAL A 214 -10.40 -18.97 9.50
CA VAL A 214 -11.78 -19.45 9.32
C VAL A 214 -11.78 -20.95 9.00
N GLY A 215 -10.90 -21.40 8.11
CA GLY A 215 -10.83 -22.80 7.69
C GLY A 215 -10.17 -23.72 8.72
N PHE A 216 -9.04 -23.31 9.33
CA PHE A 216 -8.30 -24.16 10.27
C PHE A 216 -8.51 -23.79 11.75
N GLY A 217 -9.24 -22.71 12.04
CA GLY A 217 -9.50 -22.27 13.42
C GLY A 217 -8.30 -21.68 14.14
N LEU A 218 -7.24 -21.26 13.43
CA LEU A 218 -6.05 -20.69 14.05
C LEU A 218 -6.32 -19.27 14.58
N THR A 219 -5.63 -18.90 15.65
CA THR A 219 -5.68 -17.52 16.16
C THR A 219 -5.05 -16.54 15.16
N PRO A 220 -5.43 -15.25 15.19
CA PRO A 220 -4.81 -14.22 14.35
C PRO A 220 -3.27 -14.16 14.49
N PHE A 221 -2.75 -14.39 15.70
CA PHE A 221 -1.32 -14.41 15.96
C PHE A 221 -0.61 -15.60 15.29
N GLN A 222 -1.18 -16.80 15.38
CA GLN A 222 -0.64 -18.00 14.71
C GLN A 222 -0.68 -17.85 13.20
N SER A 223 -1.83 -17.42 12.66
CA SER A 223 -1.99 -17.13 11.23
C SER A 223 -0.99 -16.08 10.76
N GLY A 224 -0.81 -14.99 11.52
CA GLY A 224 0.16 -13.94 11.21
C GLY A 224 1.60 -14.45 11.16
N THR A 225 1.98 -15.29 12.13
CA THR A 225 3.32 -15.88 12.21
C THR A 225 3.63 -16.78 11.03
N ILE A 226 2.69 -17.64 10.61
CA ILE A 226 2.84 -18.52 9.45
C ILE A 226 2.97 -17.71 8.16
N THR A 227 2.08 -16.72 7.97
CA THR A 227 2.05 -15.92 6.73
C THR A 227 3.23 -14.94 6.61
N PHE A 228 3.80 -14.48 7.73
CA PHE A 228 4.98 -13.60 7.76
C PHE A 228 6.20 -14.23 7.05
N MET A 229 6.32 -15.56 7.06
CA MET A 229 7.46 -16.26 6.46
C MET A 229 7.56 -16.08 4.94
N ALA A 230 6.43 -15.85 4.25
CA ALA A 230 6.45 -15.48 2.84
C ALA A 230 7.15 -14.12 2.60
N ALA A 231 6.96 -13.15 3.49
CA ALA A 231 7.63 -11.85 3.41
C ALA A 231 9.14 -11.98 3.70
N ALA A 232 9.53 -12.85 4.64
CA ALA A 232 10.92 -13.16 4.89
C ALA A 232 11.63 -13.70 3.63
N GLY A 233 10.99 -14.63 2.90
CA GLY A 233 11.53 -15.17 1.65
C GLY A 233 11.86 -14.10 0.60
N VAL A 234 11.00 -13.08 0.46
CA VAL A 234 11.20 -11.96 -0.49
C VAL A 234 12.46 -11.17 -0.18
N LEU A 235 12.83 -11.00 1.09
CA LEU A 235 14.00 -10.22 1.51
C LEU A 235 15.32 -10.89 1.10
N PHE A 236 15.39 -12.22 1.14
CA PHE A 236 16.59 -12.98 0.78
C PHE A 236 16.94 -12.89 -0.71
N THR A 237 15.96 -12.66 -1.57
CA THR A 237 16.15 -12.61 -3.02
C THR A 237 17.15 -11.54 -3.46
N LYS A 238 17.23 -10.39 -2.77
CA LYS A 238 18.11 -9.28 -3.16
C LYS A 238 19.60 -9.66 -3.21
N ALA A 239 20.05 -10.55 -2.32
CA ALA A 239 21.44 -11.00 -2.27
C ALA A 239 21.80 -11.92 -3.46
N VAL A 240 20.82 -12.68 -3.96
CA VAL A 240 21.04 -13.76 -4.94
C VAL A 240 20.61 -13.34 -6.35
N ALA A 241 19.70 -12.36 -6.48
CA ALA A 241 19.10 -11.91 -7.73
C ALA A 241 20.15 -11.62 -8.81
N ARG A 242 21.14 -10.78 -8.49
CA ARG A 242 22.18 -10.38 -9.46
C ARG A 242 22.91 -11.59 -10.05
N HIS A 243 23.30 -12.55 -9.21
CA HIS A 243 24.04 -13.74 -9.63
C HIS A 243 23.19 -14.65 -10.53
N VAL A 244 21.91 -14.83 -10.20
CA VAL A 244 20.99 -15.66 -10.98
C VAL A 244 20.71 -15.01 -12.34
N PHE A 245 20.41 -13.71 -12.37
CA PHE A 245 20.17 -13.00 -13.63
C PHE A 245 21.41 -12.98 -14.54
N ALA A 246 22.61 -12.80 -13.98
CA ALA A 246 23.86 -12.85 -14.75
C ALA A 246 24.13 -14.26 -15.34
N ARG A 247 23.81 -15.33 -14.60
CA ARG A 247 24.09 -16.71 -15.04
C ARG A 247 23.05 -17.27 -16.01
N PHE A 248 21.77 -16.99 -15.78
CA PHE A 248 20.66 -17.64 -16.50
C PHE A 248 19.95 -16.69 -17.48
N GLY A 249 20.19 -15.38 -17.39
CA GLY A 249 19.53 -14.35 -18.18
C GLY A 249 18.11 -14.03 -17.69
N PHE A 250 17.57 -12.89 -18.13
CA PHE A 250 16.26 -12.39 -17.70
C PHE A 250 15.11 -13.30 -18.12
N ARG A 251 15.00 -13.63 -19.40
CA ARG A 251 13.86 -14.40 -19.93
C ARG A 251 13.69 -15.76 -19.24
N ARG A 252 14.77 -16.55 -19.12
CA ARG A 252 14.71 -17.87 -18.48
C ARG A 252 14.38 -17.78 -17.00
N THR A 253 15.00 -16.82 -16.29
CA THR A 253 14.75 -16.60 -14.86
C THR A 253 13.30 -16.19 -14.61
N LEU A 254 12.75 -15.29 -15.41
CA LEU A 254 11.35 -14.85 -15.29
C LEU A 254 10.35 -15.98 -15.58
N LEU A 255 10.59 -16.78 -16.62
CA LEU A 255 9.73 -17.92 -16.94
C LEU A 255 9.77 -18.98 -15.83
N ALA A 256 10.97 -19.31 -15.32
CA ALA A 256 11.14 -20.23 -14.21
C ALA A 256 10.48 -19.69 -12.94
N ALA A 257 10.64 -18.40 -12.64
CA ALA A 257 10.03 -17.77 -11.47
C ALA A 257 8.49 -17.80 -11.55
N ALA A 258 7.89 -17.55 -12.72
CA ALA A 258 6.45 -17.64 -12.91
C ALA A 258 5.92 -19.08 -12.68
N ALA A 259 6.58 -20.08 -13.29
CA ALA A 259 6.21 -21.49 -13.15
C ALA A 259 6.37 -22.00 -11.71
N LEU A 260 7.51 -21.72 -11.07
CA LEU A 260 7.76 -22.11 -9.68
C LEU A 260 6.83 -21.37 -8.71
N SER A 261 6.47 -20.12 -8.98
CA SER A 261 5.48 -19.38 -8.17
C SER A 261 4.07 -19.95 -8.34
N ALA A 262 3.72 -20.44 -9.53
CA ALA A 262 2.47 -21.16 -9.75
C ALA A 262 2.43 -22.47 -8.95
N ILE A 263 3.52 -23.26 -8.97
CA ILE A 263 3.64 -24.48 -8.15
C ILE A 263 3.50 -24.15 -6.66
N GLY A 264 4.22 -23.14 -6.17
CA GLY A 264 4.14 -22.71 -4.77
C GLY A 264 2.74 -22.22 -4.38
N SER A 265 2.05 -21.51 -5.28
CA SER A 265 0.67 -21.06 -5.05
C SER A 265 -0.33 -22.23 -5.07
N ALA A 266 -0.14 -23.20 -5.96
CA ALA A 266 -0.95 -24.42 -6.00
C ALA A 266 -0.71 -25.29 -4.76
N ALA A 267 0.53 -25.33 -4.23
CA ALA A 267 0.85 -26.04 -2.99
C ALA A 267 0.02 -25.54 -1.80
N ASN A 268 -0.32 -24.25 -1.75
CA ASN A 268 -1.21 -23.71 -0.71
C ASN A 268 -2.63 -24.31 -0.76
N ALA A 269 -3.09 -24.75 -1.95
CA ALA A 269 -4.37 -25.45 -2.09
C ALA A 269 -4.36 -26.85 -1.46
N PHE A 270 -3.19 -27.38 -1.11
CA PHE A 270 -3.04 -28.67 -0.43
C PHE A 270 -2.76 -28.51 1.07
N PHE A 271 -2.99 -27.32 1.62
CA PHE A 271 -2.98 -27.14 3.06
C PHE A 271 -4.31 -27.63 3.64
N PHE A 272 -4.19 -28.49 4.63
CA PHE A 272 -5.27 -29.04 5.45
C PHE A 272 -5.03 -28.69 6.93
N PRO A 273 -6.06 -28.75 7.79
CA PRO A 273 -5.92 -28.47 9.23
C PRO A 273 -4.80 -29.27 9.90
N ASP A 274 -4.57 -30.50 9.47
CA ASP A 274 -3.54 -31.40 10.02
C ASP A 274 -2.13 -31.15 9.45
N THR A 275 -1.97 -30.19 8.55
CA THR A 275 -0.67 -29.91 7.92
C THR A 275 0.30 -29.34 8.94
N PRO A 276 1.48 -29.93 9.14
CA PRO A 276 2.46 -29.40 10.09
C PRO A 276 2.83 -27.96 9.75
N HIS A 277 2.79 -27.07 10.74
CA HIS A 277 3.04 -25.64 10.53
C HIS A 277 4.40 -25.34 9.89
N ILE A 278 5.42 -26.15 10.20
CA ILE A 278 6.77 -26.03 9.60
C ILE A 278 6.72 -26.25 8.09
N VAL A 279 5.91 -27.20 7.60
CA VAL A 279 5.77 -27.47 6.16
C VAL A 279 5.16 -26.26 5.46
N MET A 280 4.09 -25.68 6.03
CA MET A 280 3.48 -24.46 5.49
C MET A 280 4.49 -23.31 5.45
N ILE A 281 5.23 -23.09 6.54
CA ILE A 281 6.25 -22.05 6.64
C ILE A 281 7.32 -22.19 5.56
N VAL A 282 7.86 -23.39 5.34
CA VAL A 282 8.90 -23.65 4.34
C VAL A 282 8.36 -23.40 2.92
N ILE A 283 7.16 -23.89 2.62
CA ILE A 283 6.52 -23.67 1.30
C ILE A 283 6.28 -22.18 1.05
N LEU A 284 5.76 -21.45 2.04
CA LEU A 284 5.50 -20.02 1.96
C LEU A 284 6.79 -19.21 1.80
N PHE A 285 7.84 -19.56 2.55
CA PHE A 285 9.16 -18.96 2.42
C PHE A 285 9.72 -19.14 1.00
N MET A 286 9.72 -20.38 0.50
CA MET A 286 10.21 -20.69 -0.85
C MET A 286 9.39 -19.99 -1.93
N THR A 287 8.06 -19.97 -1.78
CA THR A 287 7.16 -19.28 -2.71
C THR A 287 7.44 -17.78 -2.73
N GLY A 288 7.59 -17.15 -1.57
CA GLY A 288 7.94 -15.73 -1.46
C GLY A 288 9.30 -15.41 -2.10
N PHE A 289 10.30 -16.25 -1.84
CA PHE A 289 11.64 -16.14 -2.42
C PHE A 289 11.63 -16.20 -3.95
N VAL A 290 10.96 -17.21 -4.53
CA VAL A 290 10.83 -17.39 -5.98
C VAL A 290 10.09 -16.23 -6.63
N ARG A 291 8.95 -15.81 -6.06
CA ARG A 291 8.13 -14.70 -6.58
C ARG A 291 8.93 -13.41 -6.73
N SER A 292 9.85 -13.16 -5.81
CA SER A 292 10.60 -11.91 -5.75
C SER A 292 11.50 -11.74 -6.98
N PHE A 293 12.06 -12.84 -7.51
CA PHE A 293 12.79 -12.81 -8.78
C PHE A 293 11.94 -12.27 -9.92
N PHE A 294 10.65 -12.64 -9.97
CA PHE A 294 9.76 -12.15 -11.02
C PHE A 294 9.64 -10.62 -10.98
N PHE A 295 9.35 -10.04 -9.80
CA PHE A 295 9.24 -8.59 -9.63
C PHE A 295 10.55 -7.85 -9.86
N THR A 296 11.67 -8.38 -9.36
CA THR A 296 12.99 -7.79 -9.62
C THR A 296 13.29 -7.78 -11.12
N GLY A 297 13.04 -8.89 -11.81
CA GLY A 297 13.33 -9.02 -13.23
C GLY A 297 12.47 -8.10 -14.10
N ILE A 298 11.16 -8.03 -13.89
CA ILE A 298 10.28 -7.16 -14.70
C ILE A 298 10.53 -5.67 -14.47
N ASN A 299 10.93 -5.26 -13.26
CA ASN A 299 11.23 -3.86 -12.95
C ASN A 299 12.56 -3.40 -13.56
N VAL A 300 13.49 -4.31 -13.82
CA VAL A 300 14.73 -4.00 -14.55
C VAL A 300 14.49 -4.10 -16.05
N LEU A 301 13.95 -5.22 -16.52
CA LEU A 301 13.72 -5.50 -17.93
C LEU A 301 12.74 -4.52 -18.57
N GLY A 302 11.72 -4.07 -17.85
CA GLY A 302 10.73 -3.13 -18.36
C GLY A 302 11.33 -1.80 -18.80
N PHE A 303 12.46 -1.39 -18.21
CA PHE A 303 13.12 -0.13 -18.54
C PHE A 303 14.37 -0.29 -19.42
N ALA A 304 14.67 -1.52 -19.87
CA ALA A 304 15.87 -1.83 -20.64
C ALA A 304 15.98 -1.04 -21.96
N ASP A 305 14.85 -0.89 -22.66
CA ASP A 305 14.78 -0.22 -23.96
C ASP A 305 14.11 1.17 -23.89
N ILE A 306 13.95 1.71 -22.67
CA ILE A 306 13.36 3.04 -22.48
C ILE A 306 14.45 4.10 -22.61
N GLU A 307 14.29 5.01 -23.56
CA GLU A 307 15.21 6.13 -23.74
C GLU A 307 15.20 7.07 -22.51
N ARG A 308 16.36 7.67 -22.21
CA ARG A 308 16.54 8.54 -21.03
C ARG A 308 15.53 9.70 -20.96
N HIS A 309 15.09 10.22 -22.10
CA HIS A 309 14.14 11.32 -22.16
C HIS A 309 12.70 10.90 -21.81
N GLN A 310 12.40 9.60 -21.84
CA GLN A 310 11.06 9.03 -21.58
C GLN A 310 10.98 8.31 -20.23
N THR A 311 12.09 8.15 -19.50
CA THR A 311 12.14 7.42 -18.22
C THR A 311 11.12 7.93 -17.20
N GLY A 312 10.92 9.25 -17.10
CA GLY A 312 9.94 9.85 -16.19
C GLY A 312 8.50 9.44 -16.52
N GLN A 313 8.13 9.47 -17.81
CA GLN A 313 6.80 9.07 -18.27
C GLN A 313 6.56 7.57 -18.11
N ALA A 314 7.58 6.73 -18.40
CA ALA A 314 7.52 5.30 -18.20
C ALA A 314 7.35 4.93 -16.72
N THR A 315 8.04 5.65 -15.83
CA THR A 315 7.92 5.49 -14.38
C THR A 315 6.52 5.85 -13.89
N ALA A 316 5.98 6.99 -14.34
CA ALA A 316 4.62 7.42 -13.99
C ALA A 316 3.57 6.40 -14.47
N LEU A 317 3.65 5.96 -15.73
CA LEU A 317 2.74 4.96 -16.28
C LEU A 317 2.82 3.63 -15.53
N ASN A 318 4.02 3.13 -15.25
CA ASN A 318 4.21 1.91 -14.49
C ASN A 318 3.63 2.04 -13.06
N ALA A 319 3.87 3.16 -12.38
CA ALA A 319 3.33 3.41 -11.04
C ALA A 319 1.80 3.42 -11.02
N THR A 320 1.15 4.10 -11.98
CA THR A 320 -0.31 4.13 -12.10
C THR A 320 -0.87 2.72 -12.34
N ILE A 321 -0.29 1.95 -13.26
CA ILE A 321 -0.72 0.58 -13.51
C ILE A 321 -0.57 -0.28 -12.25
N GLN A 322 0.53 -0.14 -11.51
CA GLN A 322 0.74 -0.89 -10.27
C GLN A 322 -0.29 -0.57 -9.19
N GLN A 323 -0.67 0.70 -9.02
CA GLN A 323 -1.69 1.12 -8.06
C GLN A 323 -3.06 0.53 -8.40
N ILE A 324 -3.46 0.59 -9.67
CA ILE A 324 -4.74 0.01 -10.14
C ILE A 324 -4.76 -1.50 -9.90
N THR A 325 -3.65 -2.18 -10.21
CA THR A 325 -3.55 -3.63 -10.12
C THR A 325 -3.62 -4.15 -8.68
N GLY A 326 -3.16 -3.37 -7.69
CA GLY A 326 -3.15 -3.78 -6.28
C GLY A 326 -4.54 -4.15 -5.75
N ALA A 327 -5.56 -3.36 -6.07
CA ALA A 327 -6.94 -3.60 -5.62
C ALA A 327 -7.60 -4.81 -6.32
N LEU A 328 -7.21 -5.09 -7.56
CA LEU A 328 -7.79 -6.19 -8.36
C LEU A 328 -7.48 -7.58 -7.79
N GLY A 329 -6.34 -7.76 -7.09
CA GLY A 329 -5.99 -9.06 -6.50
C GLY A 329 -6.93 -9.50 -5.38
N VAL A 330 -7.29 -8.59 -4.49
CA VAL A 330 -8.26 -8.87 -3.40
C VAL A 330 -9.65 -9.10 -3.98
N ALA A 331 -10.06 -8.27 -4.95
CA ALA A 331 -11.33 -8.46 -5.65
C ALA A 331 -11.41 -9.82 -6.36
N PHE A 332 -10.33 -10.25 -7.02
CA PHE A 332 -10.25 -11.56 -7.65
C PHE A 332 -10.46 -12.70 -6.64
N ALA A 333 -9.79 -12.65 -5.48
CA ALA A 333 -9.97 -13.63 -4.42
C ALA A 333 -11.43 -13.69 -3.93
N GLY A 334 -12.04 -12.54 -3.69
CA GLY A 334 -13.44 -12.42 -3.28
C GLY A 334 -14.39 -13.02 -4.31
N ILE A 335 -14.23 -12.68 -5.60
CA ILE A 335 -15.06 -13.20 -6.69
C ILE A 335 -14.96 -14.73 -6.77
N VAL A 336 -13.77 -15.32 -6.65
CA VAL A 336 -13.63 -16.78 -6.73
C VAL A 336 -14.32 -17.47 -5.56
N LEU A 337 -14.20 -16.92 -4.34
CA LEU A 337 -14.87 -17.47 -3.16
C LEU A 337 -16.40 -17.30 -3.23
N GLU A 338 -16.88 -16.15 -3.72
CA GLU A 338 -18.31 -15.87 -3.87
C GLU A 338 -18.95 -16.75 -4.96
N LEU A 339 -18.26 -16.92 -6.10
CA LEU A 339 -18.70 -17.86 -7.14
C LEU A 339 -18.76 -19.29 -6.62
N HIS A 340 -17.78 -19.71 -5.81
CA HIS A 340 -17.83 -21.02 -5.16
C HIS A 340 -19.04 -21.14 -4.25
N ALA A 341 -19.26 -20.16 -3.36
CA ALA A 341 -20.39 -20.15 -2.44
C ALA A 341 -21.75 -20.18 -3.16
N LEU A 342 -21.89 -19.46 -4.29
CA LEU A 342 -23.10 -19.49 -5.13
C LEU A 342 -23.36 -20.86 -5.74
N ILE A 343 -22.32 -21.65 -6.03
CA ILE A 343 -22.43 -22.96 -6.65
C ILE A 343 -22.60 -24.07 -5.59
N SER A 344 -21.85 -24.01 -4.49
CA SER A 344 -21.84 -25.05 -3.45
C SER A 344 -22.90 -24.84 -2.36
N GLY A 345 -23.37 -23.61 -2.15
CA GLY A 345 -24.24 -23.23 -1.04
C GLY A 345 -23.51 -23.06 0.30
N ASP A 346 -22.20 -23.33 0.36
CA ASP A 346 -21.37 -23.18 1.56
C ASP A 346 -20.54 -21.91 1.49
N GLU A 347 -20.80 -20.97 2.40
CA GLU A 347 -20.00 -19.77 2.56
C GLU A 347 -18.64 -20.09 3.20
N LEU A 348 -17.55 -19.58 2.59
CA LEU A 348 -16.19 -19.64 3.12
C LEU A 348 -15.69 -21.07 3.47
N SER A 349 -16.04 -22.07 2.64
CA SER A 349 -15.57 -23.44 2.84
C SER A 349 -14.09 -23.62 2.50
N LEU A 350 -13.45 -24.63 3.11
CA LEU A 350 -12.06 -25.01 2.80
C LEU A 350 -11.87 -25.32 1.30
N ALA A 351 -12.83 -26.00 0.68
CA ALA A 351 -12.81 -26.29 -0.75
C ALA A 351 -12.80 -25.00 -1.60
N GLY A 352 -13.53 -23.96 -1.18
CA GLY A 352 -13.50 -22.66 -1.84
C GLY A 352 -12.12 -22.01 -1.81
N PHE A 353 -11.43 -22.09 -0.66
CA PHE A 353 -10.04 -21.60 -0.55
C PHE A 353 -9.08 -22.40 -1.45
N HIS A 354 -9.21 -23.72 -1.51
CA HIS A 354 -8.38 -24.57 -2.38
C HIS A 354 -8.55 -24.19 -3.86
N ILE A 355 -9.79 -24.02 -4.31
CA ILE A 355 -10.10 -23.57 -5.69
C ILE A 355 -9.51 -22.18 -5.94
N ALA A 356 -9.61 -21.26 -4.98
CA ALA A 356 -9.04 -19.92 -5.11
C ALA A 356 -7.52 -19.95 -5.26
N PHE A 357 -6.80 -20.79 -4.50
CA PHE A 357 -5.35 -20.95 -4.66
C PHE A 357 -4.95 -21.58 -6.01
N LEU A 358 -5.73 -22.52 -6.52
CA LEU A 358 -5.52 -23.07 -7.87
C LEU A 358 -5.76 -22.01 -8.95
N ALA A 359 -6.79 -21.17 -8.80
CA ALA A 359 -7.05 -20.05 -9.72
C ALA A 359 -5.90 -19.03 -9.70
N VAL A 360 -5.33 -18.73 -8.53
CA VAL A 360 -4.10 -17.92 -8.38
C VAL A 360 -2.92 -18.56 -9.10
N ALA A 361 -2.74 -19.88 -8.99
CA ALA A 361 -1.67 -20.61 -9.68
C ALA A 361 -1.81 -20.50 -11.21
N VAL A 362 -3.04 -20.59 -11.75
CA VAL A 362 -3.30 -20.39 -13.17
C VAL A 362 -2.92 -18.97 -13.60
N LEU A 363 -3.29 -17.93 -12.85
CA LEU A 363 -2.88 -16.56 -13.16
C LEU A 363 -1.34 -16.40 -13.19
N ASN A 364 -0.63 -17.03 -12.25
CA ASN A 364 0.85 -17.01 -12.26
C ASN A 364 1.43 -17.64 -13.54
N LEU A 365 0.84 -18.72 -14.05
CA LEU A 365 1.24 -19.30 -15.34
C LEU A 365 0.92 -18.38 -16.52
N LEU A 366 -0.27 -17.76 -16.52
CA LEU A 366 -0.67 -16.82 -17.57
C LEU A 366 0.26 -15.59 -17.64
N ALA A 367 0.82 -15.16 -16.50
CA ALA A 367 1.82 -14.10 -16.45
C ALA A 367 3.11 -14.44 -17.22
N ALA A 368 3.40 -15.72 -17.48
CA ALA A 368 4.56 -16.14 -18.27
C ALA A 368 4.37 -15.91 -19.78
N ILE A 369 3.14 -15.84 -20.28
CA ILE A 369 2.84 -15.78 -21.72
C ILE A 369 3.48 -14.57 -22.42
N PRO A 370 3.37 -13.32 -21.91
CA PRO A 370 4.01 -12.18 -22.55
C PRO A 370 5.55 -12.26 -22.50
N ILE A 371 6.13 -12.75 -21.39
CA ILE A 371 7.59 -12.97 -21.28
C ILE A 371 8.08 -14.03 -22.26
N TRP A 372 7.28 -15.07 -22.50
CA TRP A 372 7.64 -16.13 -23.43
C TRP A 372 7.78 -15.63 -24.87
N ARG A 373 7.07 -14.56 -25.24
CA ARG A 373 7.15 -13.94 -26.57
C ARG A 373 8.40 -13.06 -26.77
N LEU A 374 9.12 -12.70 -25.70
CA LEU A 374 10.30 -11.86 -25.81
C LEU A 374 11.47 -12.57 -26.52
N PRO A 375 12.30 -11.83 -27.28
CA PRO A 375 13.53 -12.37 -27.87
C PRO A 375 14.48 -12.96 -26.81
N PRO A 376 15.27 -14.01 -27.13
CA PRO A 376 16.22 -14.63 -26.20
C PRO A 376 17.27 -13.67 -25.61
N GLY A 377 17.60 -12.60 -26.34
CA GLY A 377 18.56 -11.56 -25.91
C GLY A 377 17.94 -10.34 -25.22
N ALA A 378 16.63 -10.34 -24.93
CA ALA A 378 15.99 -9.20 -24.28
C ALA A 378 16.60 -8.93 -22.90
N GLY A 379 17.13 -7.72 -22.70
CA GLY A 379 17.78 -7.30 -21.45
C GLY A 379 19.28 -7.61 -21.33
N SER A 380 19.97 -8.03 -22.40
CA SER A 380 21.43 -8.28 -22.39
C SER A 380 22.26 -7.02 -22.10
N ASN A 381 21.70 -5.83 -22.32
CA ASN A 381 22.38 -4.55 -22.12
C ASN A 381 22.32 -4.06 -20.67
N VAL A 382 21.56 -4.74 -19.80
CA VAL A 382 21.32 -4.38 -18.39
C VAL A 382 21.69 -5.51 -17.40
N SER A 383 22.18 -6.65 -17.91
CA SER A 383 22.61 -7.82 -17.13
C SER A 383 24.04 -7.74 -16.62
#